data_AF-A0A963D0I9-F1
#
_entry.id   AF-A0A963D0I9-F1
#
_cell.length_a   1.000
_cell.length_b   1.000
_cell.length_c   1.000
_cell.angle_alpha   90.00
_cell.angle_beta   90.00
_cell.angle_gamma   90.00
#
_symmetry.space_group_name_H-M   'P 1'
#
loop_
_entity.id
_entity.type
_entity.pdbx_description
1 polymer ?
#
loop_
_entity_poly.entity_id
_entity_poly.type
_entity_poly.pdbx_seq_one_letter_code
_entity_poly.pdbx_strand_id
1 'polypeptide(L)'
;MLKRTAHLYLALSIALTGFAHSASAALIGAEDVARARAEQPAAQDAQARVQEFLARPDVQAELVRQGVDPALAAERAASLSPQEAQQLALQMESAPAGGDVLGAILLVFFVLLVTDILGFTKIFPFTRSVR
;
A
#
# COMPACT_ATOMS: atom_id res chain seq x y z
N MET A 1 -59.40 -0.91 25.67
CA MET A 1 -58.69 -2.10 25.17
C MET A 1 -57.29 -1.78 24.61
N LEU A 2 -57.09 -0.62 23.96
CA LEU A 2 -55.82 -0.20 23.35
C LEU A 2 -54.60 -0.10 24.28
N LYS A 3 -54.81 0.25 25.56
CA LYS A 3 -53.72 0.35 26.55
C LYS A 3 -53.15 -1.03 26.94
N ARG A 4 -54.01 -2.06 26.99
CA ARG A 4 -53.60 -3.44 27.33
C ARG A 4 -52.76 -4.08 26.22
N THR A 5 -53.09 -3.81 24.96
CA THR A 5 -52.32 -4.29 23.81
C THR A 5 -50.96 -3.60 23.71
N ALA A 6 -50.87 -2.31 24.05
CA ALA A 6 -49.60 -1.59 24.09
C ALA A 6 -48.64 -2.14 25.16
N HIS A 7 -49.13 -2.46 26.36
CA HIS A 7 -48.30 -3.07 27.42
C HIS A 7 -47.82 -4.48 27.05
N LEU A 8 -48.67 -5.28 26.39
CA LEU A 8 -48.27 -6.61 25.91
C LEU A 8 -47.20 -6.53 24.82
N TYR A 9 -47.33 -5.56 23.90
CA TYR A 9 -46.33 -5.35 22.85
C TYR A 9 -45.00 -4.88 23.42
N LEU A 10 -45.02 -3.97 24.40
CA LEU A 10 -43.82 -3.49 25.08
C LEU A 10 -43.13 -4.62 25.87
N ALA A 11 -43.88 -5.41 26.63
CA ALA A 11 -43.34 -6.55 27.38
C ALA A 11 -42.72 -7.61 26.45
N LEU A 12 -43.34 -7.86 25.30
CA LEU A 12 -42.81 -8.77 24.29
C LEU A 12 -41.51 -8.22 23.69
N SER A 13 -41.45 -6.93 23.34
CA SER A 13 -40.24 -6.32 22.77
C SER A 13 -39.04 -6.38 23.72
N ILE A 14 -39.26 -6.18 25.02
CA ILE A 14 -38.22 -6.27 26.05
C ILE A 14 -37.73 -7.72 26.19
N ALA A 15 -38.65 -8.69 26.18
CA ALA A 15 -38.30 -10.11 26.29
C ALA A 15 -37.44 -10.61 25.12
N LEU A 16 -37.64 -10.08 23.91
CA LEU A 16 -36.82 -10.43 22.74
C LEU A 16 -35.41 -9.80 22.73
N THR A 17 -35.16 -8.76 23.53
CA THR A 17 -33.86 -8.06 23.56
C THR A 17 -32.84 -8.75 24.49
N GLY A 18 -33.27 -9.77 25.26
CA GLY A 18 -32.48 -10.44 26.28
C GLY A 18 -31.39 -11.42 25.78
N PHE A 19 -31.24 -11.62 24.47
CA PHE A 19 -30.09 -12.33 23.92
C PHE A 19 -28.87 -11.40 23.90
N ALA A 20 -28.28 -11.19 25.07
CA ALA A 20 -26.98 -10.56 25.19
C ALA A 20 -25.97 -11.38 24.37
N HIS A 21 -25.46 -10.77 23.30
CA HIS A 21 -24.29 -11.26 22.59
C HIS A 21 -23.16 -11.43 23.61
N SER A 22 -22.76 -12.67 23.88
CA SER A 22 -21.53 -12.94 24.61
C SER A 22 -20.38 -12.36 23.79
N ALA A 23 -19.86 -11.21 24.20
CA ALA A 23 -18.60 -10.68 23.68
C ALA A 23 -17.50 -11.68 24.06
N SER A 24 -17.08 -12.49 23.09
CA SER A 24 -15.91 -13.35 23.23
C SER A 24 -14.67 -12.47 23.31
N ALA A 25 -14.21 -12.18 24.53
CA ALA A 25 -12.85 -11.73 24.74
C ALA A 25 -11.95 -12.95 24.57
N ALA A 26 -11.43 -13.17 23.37
CA ALA A 26 -10.41 -14.18 23.15
C ALA A 26 -9.20 -13.84 24.03
N LEU A 27 -8.83 -14.76 24.93
CA LEU A 27 -7.57 -14.68 25.67
C LEU A 27 -6.44 -14.83 24.66
N ILE A 28 -5.72 -13.76 24.38
CA ILE A 28 -4.48 -13.81 23.60
C ILE A 28 -3.48 -14.60 24.44
N GLY A 29 -3.05 -15.76 23.94
CA GLY A 29 -2.06 -16.59 24.64
C GLY A 29 -0.74 -15.84 24.78
N ALA A 30 0.03 -16.13 25.83
CA ALA A 30 1.38 -15.55 25.96
C ALA A 30 2.25 -15.91 24.74
N GLU A 31 1.98 -17.07 24.12
CA GLU A 31 2.53 -17.52 22.85
C GLU A 31 2.19 -16.60 21.66
N ASP A 32 0.99 -16.04 21.60
CA ASP A 32 0.57 -15.13 20.54
C ASP A 32 1.24 -13.76 20.70
N VAL A 33 1.40 -13.29 21.95
CA VAL A 33 2.18 -12.08 22.24
C VAL A 33 3.67 -12.29 21.95
N ALA A 34 4.21 -13.47 22.24
CA ALA A 34 5.59 -13.81 21.93
C ALA A 34 5.84 -13.89 20.41
N ARG A 35 4.88 -14.44 19.64
CA ARG A 35 4.91 -14.44 18.16
C ARG A 35 4.82 -13.03 17.60
N ALA A 36 3.87 -12.22 18.06
CA ALA A 36 3.77 -10.82 17.65
C ALA A 36 5.05 -10.03 17.96
N ARG A 37 5.75 -10.37 19.05
CA ARG A 37 7.05 -9.78 19.39
C ARG A 37 8.19 -10.26 18.48
N ALA A 38 8.15 -11.51 18.03
CA ALA A 38 9.09 -12.03 17.06
C ALA A 38 8.90 -11.44 15.64
N GLU A 39 7.69 -10.98 15.32
CA GLU A 39 7.34 -10.34 14.04
C GLU A 39 7.63 -8.83 14.01
N GLN A 40 7.88 -8.19 15.16
CA GLN A 40 8.23 -6.76 15.25
C GLN A 40 9.41 -6.31 14.38
N PRO A 41 10.50 -7.08 14.19
CA PRO A 41 11.59 -6.71 13.29
C PRO A 41 11.09 -6.58 11.84
N ALA A 42 10.27 -7.51 11.36
CA ALA A 42 9.71 -7.49 10.02
C ALA A 42 8.75 -6.30 9.81
N ALA A 43 8.03 -5.91 10.87
CA ALA A 43 7.17 -4.74 10.85
C ALA A 43 7.95 -3.41 10.81
N GLN A 44 9.04 -3.31 11.56
CA GLN A 44 9.94 -2.14 11.52
C GLN A 44 10.59 -2.00 10.13
N ASP A 45 11.00 -3.12 9.53
CA ASP A 45 11.53 -3.15 8.17
C ASP A 45 10.48 -2.65 7.14
N ALA A 46 9.22 -3.04 7.30
CA ALA A 46 8.15 -2.58 6.40
C ALA A 46 7.93 -1.07 6.49
N GLN A 47 7.87 -0.50 7.69
CA GLN A 47 7.76 0.95 7.88
C GLN A 47 8.96 1.71 7.28
N ALA A 48 10.18 1.20 7.48
CA ALA A 48 11.38 1.79 6.91
C ALA A 48 11.34 1.79 5.37
N ARG A 49 10.88 0.70 4.73
CA ARG A 49 10.70 0.64 3.26
C ARG A 49 9.68 1.67 2.75
N VAL A 50 8.56 1.86 3.46
CA VAL A 50 7.56 2.87 3.10
C VAL A 50 8.17 4.28 3.18
N GLN A 51 8.93 4.58 4.24
CA GLN A 51 9.58 5.88 4.40
C GLN A 51 10.62 6.14 3.31
N GLU A 52 11.47 5.16 3.00
CA GLU A 52 12.50 5.27 1.95
C GLU A 52 11.86 5.58 0.58
N PHE A 53 10.76 4.91 0.25
CA PHE A 53 10.04 5.18 -0.99
C PHE A 53 9.44 6.60 -1.03
N LEU A 54 8.81 7.05 0.05
CA LEU A 54 8.25 8.40 0.14
C LEU A 54 9.34 9.48 0.11
N ALA A 55 10.55 9.17 0.56
CA ALA A 55 11.69 10.07 0.51
C ALA A 55 12.24 10.28 -0.91
N ARG A 56 11.89 9.42 -1.88
CA ARG A 56 12.39 9.55 -3.25
C ARG A 56 11.92 10.86 -3.92
N PRO A 57 12.80 11.59 -4.62
CA PRO A 57 12.45 12.88 -5.23
C PRO A 57 11.30 12.81 -6.23
N ASP A 58 11.23 11.74 -7.03
CA ASP A 58 10.17 11.54 -8.03
C ASP A 58 8.82 11.25 -7.37
N VAL A 59 8.80 10.51 -6.26
CA VAL A 59 7.59 10.27 -5.47
C VAL A 59 7.11 11.55 -4.80
N GLN A 60 8.00 12.34 -4.21
CA GLN A 60 7.64 13.64 -3.63
C GLN A 60 7.06 14.60 -4.68
N ALA A 61 7.68 14.67 -5.86
CA ALA A 61 7.19 15.51 -6.96
C ALA A 61 5.78 15.08 -7.40
N GLU A 62 5.53 13.77 -7.48
CA GLU A 62 4.22 13.22 -7.83
C GLU A 62 3.16 13.48 -6.75
N LEU A 63 3.52 13.34 -5.47
CA LEU A 63 2.64 13.70 -4.35
C LEU A 63 2.21 15.17 -4.43
N VAL A 64 3.17 16.07 -4.66
CA VAL A 64 2.89 17.51 -4.84
C VAL A 64 2.00 17.75 -6.06
N ARG A 65 2.25 17.04 -7.18
CA ARG A 65 1.41 17.13 -8.39
C ARG A 65 -0.03 16.72 -8.12
N GLN A 66 -0.25 15.77 -7.21
CA GLN A 66 -1.57 15.32 -6.75
C GLN A 66 -2.15 16.21 -5.63
N GLY A 67 -1.45 17.27 -5.22
CA GLY A 67 -1.88 18.19 -4.16
C GLY A 67 -1.68 17.66 -2.74
N VAL A 68 -0.82 16.66 -2.57
CA VAL A 68 -0.47 16.07 -1.26
C VAL A 68 0.85 16.66 -0.77
N ASP A 69 0.87 17.14 0.47
CA ASP A 69 2.10 17.56 1.15
C ASP A 69 2.96 16.32 1.49
N PRO A 70 4.21 16.22 0.97
CA PRO A 70 5.10 15.09 1.28
C PRO A 70 5.41 14.93 2.77
N ALA A 71 5.51 16.03 3.52
CA ALA A 71 5.80 15.97 4.95
C ALA A 71 4.64 15.31 5.72
N LEU A 72 3.40 15.71 5.38
CA LEU A 72 2.19 15.09 5.94
C LEU A 72 2.05 13.62 5.54
N ALA A 73 2.43 13.26 4.32
CA ALA A 73 2.42 11.87 3.87
C ALA A 73 3.41 11.00 4.67
N ALA A 74 4.62 11.52 4.92
CA ALA A 74 5.63 10.84 5.74
C ALA A 74 5.17 10.68 7.20
N GLU A 75 4.56 11.70 7.79
CA GLU A 75 3.99 11.63 9.14
C GLU A 75 2.90 10.55 9.24
N ARG A 76 2.00 10.50 8.25
CA ARG A 76 0.96 9.47 8.22
C ARG A 76 1.53 8.08 8.04
N ALA A 77 2.56 7.92 7.20
CA ALA A 77 3.26 6.65 7.06
C ALA A 77 3.93 6.19 8.36
N ALA A 78 4.49 7.12 9.15
CA ALA A 78 5.06 6.82 10.46
C ALA A 78 4.00 6.41 11.50
N SER A 79 2.74 6.81 11.32
CA SER A 79 1.62 6.44 12.19
C SER A 79 0.99 5.08 11.87
N LEU A 80 1.40 4.42 10.78
CA LEU A 80 0.83 3.13 10.37
C LEU A 80 1.13 2.03 11.39
N SER A 81 0.14 1.17 11.62
CA SER A 81 0.37 -0.06 12.37
C SER A 81 1.33 -1.00 11.61
N PRO A 82 2.01 -1.92 12.31
CA PRO A 82 2.82 -2.98 11.70
C PRO A 82 2.19 -3.67 10.48
N GLN A 83 0.91 -4.04 10.61
CA GLN A 83 0.17 -4.79 9.59
C GLN A 83 -0.14 -3.92 8.37
N GLU A 84 -0.55 -2.67 8.60
CA GLU A 84 -0.82 -1.71 7.52
C GLU A 84 0.45 -1.34 6.76
N ALA A 85 1.56 -1.13 7.47
CA ALA A 85 2.86 -0.86 6.85
C ALA A 85 3.31 -2.02 5.95
N GLN A 86 3.09 -3.25 6.39
CA GLN A 86 3.41 -4.45 5.60
C GLN A 86 2.53 -4.58 4.36
N GLN A 87 1.22 -4.36 4.50
CA GLN A 87 0.29 -4.37 3.36
C GLN A 87 0.58 -3.25 2.36
N LEU A 88 0.96 -2.06 2.84
CA LEU A 88 1.34 -0.94 1.99
C LEU A 88 2.65 -1.22 1.25
N ALA A 89 3.68 -1.75 1.95
CA ALA A 89 4.94 -2.11 1.34
C ALA A 89 4.77 -3.13 0.19
N LEU A 90 3.92 -4.14 0.37
CA LEU A 90 3.60 -5.11 -0.68
C LEU A 90 2.91 -4.46 -1.90
N GLN A 91 2.00 -3.52 -1.67
CA GLN A 91 1.36 -2.78 -2.76
C GLN A 91 2.36 -1.92 -3.53
N MET A 92 3.30 -1.27 -2.84
CA MET A 92 4.35 -0.45 -3.47
C MET A 92 5.30 -1.28 -4.33
N GLU A 93 5.59 -2.51 -3.92
CA GLU A 93 6.42 -3.45 -4.66
C GLU A 93 5.74 -3.94 -5.94
N SER A 94 4.39 -3.98 -5.96
CA SER A 94 3.60 -4.27 -7.16
C SER A 94 3.32 -3.05 -8.05
N ALA A 95 3.54 -1.84 -7.53
CA ALA A 95 3.41 -0.62 -8.31
C ALA A 95 4.65 -0.45 -9.22
N PRO A 96 4.51 -0.10 -10.50
CA PRO A 96 5.65 0.14 -11.39
C PRO A 96 6.37 1.43 -11.00
N ALA A 97 7.16 1.37 -9.93
CA ALA A 97 7.85 2.49 -9.31
C ALA A 97 9.09 2.90 -10.11
N GLY A 98 8.90 3.69 -11.16
CA GLY A 98 10.00 4.23 -11.99
C GLY A 98 10.03 3.73 -13.43
N GLY A 99 8.97 3.04 -13.88
CA GLY A 99 8.88 2.50 -15.24
C GLY A 99 8.81 3.57 -16.34
N ASP A 100 8.45 4.81 -16.04
CA ASP A 100 8.13 5.77 -17.09
C ASP A 100 9.38 6.44 -17.67
N VAL A 101 10.27 7.01 -16.85
CA VAL A 101 11.47 7.70 -17.38
C VAL A 101 12.54 6.72 -17.81
N LEU A 102 12.89 5.75 -16.95
CA LEU A 102 13.94 4.78 -17.30
C LEU A 102 13.47 3.83 -18.41
N GLY A 103 12.18 3.45 -18.40
CA GLY A 103 11.56 2.70 -19.49
C GLY A 103 11.49 3.49 -20.79
N ALA A 104 11.13 4.78 -20.74
CA ALA A 104 11.16 5.63 -21.95
C ALA A 104 12.59 5.81 -22.49
N ILE A 105 13.59 6.02 -21.63
CA ILE A 105 15.00 6.10 -22.05
C ILE A 105 15.44 4.80 -22.71
N LEU A 106 15.13 3.65 -22.11
CA LEU A 106 15.45 2.33 -22.68
C LEU A 106 14.71 2.10 -24.00
N LEU A 107 13.43 2.47 -24.09
CA LEU A 107 12.63 2.36 -25.31
C LEU A 107 13.24 3.19 -26.44
N VAL A 108 13.54 4.47 -26.17
CA VAL A 108 14.19 5.37 -27.14
C VAL A 108 15.54 4.79 -27.54
N PHE A 109 16.33 4.30 -26.59
CA PHE A 109 17.59 3.64 -26.86
C PHE A 109 17.43 2.42 -27.80
N PHE A 110 16.45 1.54 -27.56
CA PHE A 110 16.19 0.38 -28.41
C PHE A 110 15.74 0.76 -29.82
N VAL A 111 14.85 1.74 -29.95
CA VAL A 111 14.42 2.25 -31.26
C VAL A 111 15.60 2.81 -32.04
N LEU A 112 16.45 3.62 -31.40
CA LEU A 112 17.65 4.17 -32.03
C LEU A 112 18.68 3.06 -32.36
N LEU A 113 18.84 2.07 -31.50
CA LEU A 113 19.77 0.95 -31.71
C LEU A 113 19.36 0.11 -32.92
N VAL A 114 18.08 -0.25 -33.03
CA VAL A 114 17.55 -1.04 -34.16
C VAL A 114 17.68 -0.25 -35.46
N THR A 115 17.31 1.03 -35.45
CA THR A 115 17.42 1.88 -36.66
C THR A 115 18.86 2.08 -37.13
N ASP A 116 19.84 2.05 -36.21
CA ASP A 116 21.27 2.13 -36.55
C ASP A 116 21.78 0.82 -37.19
N ILE A 117 21.39 -0.34 -36.64
CA ILE A 117 21.72 -1.66 -37.20
C ILE A 117 21.10 -1.85 -38.59
N LEU A 118 19.88 -1.34 -38.82
CA LEU A 118 19.24 -1.37 -40.13
C LEU A 118 19.83 -0.34 -41.11
N GLY A 119 20.66 0.59 -40.63
CA GLY A 119 21.31 1.61 -41.45
C GLY A 119 20.41 2.80 -41.81
N PHE A 120 19.31 3.00 -41.09
CA PHE A 120 18.47 4.21 -41.22
C PHE A 120 19.05 5.41 -40.47
N THR A 121 19.82 5.15 -39.41
CA THR A 121 20.51 6.16 -38.60
C THR A 121 21.96 5.73 -38.33
N LYS A 122 22.79 6.66 -37.81
CA LYS A 122 24.18 6.41 -37.38
C LYS A 122 24.49 7.23 -36.14
N ILE A 123 23.88 6.86 -35.02
CA ILE A 123 23.98 7.56 -33.73
C ILE A 123 25.00 6.88 -32.83
N PHE A 124 25.08 5.54 -32.87
CA PHE A 124 25.97 4.75 -32.06
C PHE A 124 27.24 4.38 -32.86
N PRO A 125 28.45 4.72 -32.36
CA PRO A 125 29.69 4.43 -33.10
C PRO A 125 30.07 2.94 -33.07
N PHE A 126 29.43 2.15 -32.19
CA PHE A 126 29.71 0.72 -32.01
C PHE A 126 28.78 -0.19 -32.84
N THR A 127 27.71 0.33 -33.45
CA THR A 127 26.81 -0.43 -34.31
C THR A 127 27.40 -0.56 -35.72
N ARG A 128 27.38 -1.78 -36.25
CA ARG A 128 27.67 -2.06 -37.66
C ARG A 128 26.34 -2.31 -38.37
N SER A 129 26.02 -1.48 -39.36
CA SER A 129 24.80 -1.68 -40.14
C SER A 129 24.91 -3.00 -40.91
N VAL A 130 23.81 -3.74 -41.01
CA VAL A 130 23.74 -5.03 -41.73
C VAL A 130 23.79 -4.90 -43.26
N ARG A 131 23.77 -3.67 -43.78
CA ARG A 131 23.83 -3.38 -45.22
C ARG A 131 25.17 -3.71 -45.85
#